data_AF-A0A819UEU4-F1
#
_entry.id   AF-A0A819UEU4-F1
#
_cell.length_a   1.000
_cell.length_b   1.000
_cell.length_c   1.000
_cell.angle_alpha   90.00
_cell.angle_beta   90.00
_cell.angle_gamma   90.00
#
_symmetry.space_group_name_H-M   'P 1'
#
loop_
_entity.id
_entity.type
_entity.pdbx_description
1 polymer ?
#
loop_
_entity_poly.entity_id
_entity_poly.type
_entity_poly.pdbx_seq_one_letter_code
_entity_poly.pdbx_strand_id
1 'polypeptide(L)'
;MENLKTFLSKQDTTEPVSFGWISKGYDYHQGGASYVLSREALKRFNEGHQKPNTTCRKYGGHEDIEIRACLRSEGVYMGNTRDEENRERFHPLNFYDLFVGPIPDWYKQRAALEPVTSYECCGDDVISFHYVPWNELYLIDSMWYRFGRER
;
A
#
# COMPACT_ATOMS: atom_id res chain seq x y z
N MET A 1 0.06 -11.00 -8.25
CA MET A 1 -0.94 -10.07 -8.82
C MET A 1 -2.40 -10.47 -8.59
N GLU A 2 -2.74 -11.74 -8.32
CA GLU A 2 -4.15 -12.15 -8.20
C GLU A 2 -4.85 -11.55 -6.96
N ASN A 3 -4.14 -11.41 -5.84
CA ASN A 3 -4.67 -10.76 -4.63
C ASN A 3 -5.06 -9.30 -4.89
N LEU A 4 -4.22 -8.55 -5.62
CA LEU A 4 -4.54 -7.18 -6.02
C LEU A 4 -5.78 -7.12 -6.91
N LYS A 5 -5.88 -7.99 -7.94
CA LYS A 5 -7.06 -8.04 -8.80
C LYS A 5 -8.33 -8.38 -8.00
N THR A 6 -8.23 -9.36 -7.10
CA THR A 6 -9.34 -9.79 -6.23
C THR A 6 -9.79 -8.65 -5.33
N PHE A 7 -8.85 -7.97 -4.65
CA PHE A 7 -9.15 -6.80 -3.83
C PHE A 7 -9.83 -5.69 -4.63
N LEU A 8 -9.26 -5.32 -5.79
CA LEU A 8 -9.77 -4.24 -6.64
C LEU A 8 -11.09 -4.56 -7.32
N SER A 9 -11.40 -5.84 -7.59
CA SER A 9 -12.68 -6.26 -8.19
C SER A 9 -13.89 -5.91 -7.33
N LYS A 10 -13.68 -5.71 -6.02
CA LYS A 10 -14.71 -5.35 -5.04
C LYS A 10 -14.83 -3.84 -4.83
N GLN A 11 -13.97 -3.02 -5.45
CA GLN A 11 -13.92 -1.57 -5.22
C GLN A 11 -14.69 -0.82 -6.30
N ASP A 12 -15.37 0.26 -5.91
CA ASP A 12 -15.96 1.18 -6.87
C ASP A 12 -14.89 2.08 -7.48
N THR A 13 -14.69 1.92 -8.79
CA THR A 13 -13.70 2.70 -9.53
C THR A 13 -14.08 4.18 -9.72
N THR A 14 -15.34 4.55 -9.49
CA THR A 14 -15.87 5.94 -9.58
C THR A 14 -15.73 6.71 -8.27
N GLU A 15 -15.48 6.03 -7.16
CA GLU A 15 -15.21 6.66 -5.88
C GLU A 15 -13.80 7.29 -5.88
N PRO A 16 -13.61 8.49 -5.32
CA PRO A 16 -12.31 9.15 -5.24
C PRO A 16 -11.48 8.55 -4.09
N VAL A 17 -11.04 7.30 -4.25
CA VAL A 17 -10.33 6.54 -3.22
C VAL A 17 -8.91 6.16 -3.65
N SER A 18 -8.00 6.13 -2.69
CA SER A 18 -6.65 5.57 -2.80
C SER A 18 -6.43 4.47 -1.76
N PHE A 19 -5.63 3.47 -2.11
CA PHE A 19 -5.38 2.29 -1.30
C PHE A 19 -3.87 2.07 -1.13
N GLY A 20 -3.45 1.62 0.05
CA GLY A 20 -2.04 1.35 0.35
C GLY A 20 -1.84 1.12 1.84
N TRP A 21 -0.58 1.05 2.26
CA TRP A 21 -0.23 1.06 3.68
C TRP A 21 -0.21 2.49 4.21
N ILE A 22 -1.03 2.78 5.22
CA ILE A 22 -1.18 4.13 5.76
C ILE A 22 -0.25 4.33 6.97
N SER A 23 0.66 5.28 6.85
CA SER A 23 1.54 5.72 7.94
C SER A 23 0.77 6.52 8.98
N LYS A 24 0.74 6.04 10.23
CA LYS A 24 0.11 6.70 11.37
C LYS A 24 0.72 8.09 11.63
N GLY A 25 -0.15 9.08 11.84
CA GLY A 25 0.20 10.45 12.22
C GLY A 25 0.52 11.37 11.03
N TYR A 26 1.07 10.83 9.94
CA TYR A 26 1.26 11.59 8.69
C TYR A 26 0.17 11.32 7.66
N ASP A 27 -0.54 10.18 7.78
CA ASP A 27 -1.63 9.70 6.94
C ASP A 27 -1.31 9.78 5.45
N TYR A 28 -0.20 9.16 5.04
CA TYR A 28 0.21 8.96 3.65
C TYR A 28 0.41 7.48 3.35
N HIS A 29 0.25 7.11 2.07
CA HIS A 29 0.62 5.77 1.61
C HIS A 29 2.12 5.71 1.40
N GLN A 30 2.85 4.86 2.13
CA GLN A 30 4.30 4.78 1.93
C GLN A 30 4.60 4.26 0.52
N GLY A 31 5.37 5.03 -0.26
CA GLY A 31 5.66 4.69 -1.67
C GLY A 31 6.30 3.32 -1.85
N GLY A 32 7.19 2.92 -0.92
CA GLY A 32 7.85 1.63 -0.94
C GLY A 32 6.92 0.42 -0.83
N ALA A 33 5.88 0.53 0.01
CA ALA A 33 4.84 -0.49 0.14
C ALA A 33 3.92 -0.56 -1.09
N SER A 34 4.05 0.36 -2.05
CA SER A 34 3.13 0.62 -3.15
C SER A 34 1.77 1.15 -2.69
N TYR A 35 1.09 1.82 -3.62
CA TYR A 35 -0.28 2.30 -3.46
C TYR A 35 -1.02 2.30 -4.79
N VAL A 36 -2.34 2.35 -4.72
CA VAL A 36 -3.25 2.28 -5.87
C VAL A 36 -4.19 3.46 -5.82
N LEU A 37 -4.42 4.08 -6.98
CA LEU A 37 -5.41 5.12 -7.16
C LEU A 37 -6.59 4.54 -7.94
N SER A 38 -7.81 4.77 -7.47
CA SER A 38 -9.01 4.58 -8.29
C SER A 38 -8.96 5.46 -9.55
N ARG A 39 -9.80 5.14 -10.53
CA ARG A 39 -9.89 5.92 -11.77
C ARG A 39 -10.28 7.37 -11.47
N GLU A 40 -11.24 7.57 -10.58
CA GLU A 40 -11.63 8.92 -10.15
C GLU A 40 -10.52 9.63 -9.38
N ALA A 41 -9.82 8.96 -8.45
CA ALA A 41 -8.70 9.55 -7.74
C ALA A 41 -7.58 10.01 -8.68
N LEU A 42 -7.23 9.20 -9.69
CA LEU A 42 -6.22 9.56 -10.68
C LEU A 42 -6.64 10.74 -11.55
N LYS A 43 -7.92 10.78 -11.97
CA LYS A 43 -8.47 11.91 -12.72
C LYS A 43 -8.35 13.21 -11.91
N ARG A 44 -8.80 13.18 -10.66
CA ARG A 44 -8.72 14.33 -9.75
C ARG A 44 -7.30 14.76 -9.45
N PHE A 45 -6.40 13.79 -9.26
CA PHE A 45 -4.97 14.08 -9.10
C PHE A 45 -4.40 14.87 -10.27
N ASN A 46 -4.74 14.48 -11.51
CA ASN A 46 -4.33 15.22 -12.70
C ASN A 46 -4.98 16.61 -12.79
N GLU A 47 -6.27 16.73 -12.51
CA GLU A 47 -6.98 18.02 -12.49
C GLU A 47 -6.40 18.97 -11.44
N GLY A 48 -6.05 18.46 -10.26
CA GLY A 48 -5.40 19.22 -9.20
C GLY A 48 -4.09 19.86 -9.64
N HIS A 49 -3.29 19.17 -10.47
CA HIS A 49 -2.04 19.70 -11.03
C HIS A 49 -2.22 20.82 -12.08
N GLN A 50 -3.45 20.99 -12.58
CA GLN A 50 -3.79 21.99 -13.59
C GLN A 50 -4.43 23.25 -12.99
N LYS A 51 -4.86 23.21 -11.72
CA LYS A 51 -5.47 24.37 -11.05
C LYS A 51 -4.47 25.50 -10.82
N PRO A 52 -4.89 26.78 -10.99
CA PRO A 52 -4.08 27.91 -10.57
C PRO A 52 -3.91 27.89 -9.05
N ASN A 53 -2.70 28.23 -8.56
CA ASN A 53 -2.35 28.21 -7.12
C ASN A 53 -2.61 26.86 -6.42
N THR A 54 -2.41 25.75 -7.14
CA THR A 54 -2.57 24.40 -6.60
C THR A 54 -1.59 24.09 -5.46
N THR A 55 -2.05 23.30 -4.49
CA THR A 55 -1.21 22.67 -3.46
C THR A 55 -0.51 21.41 -3.97
N CYS A 56 -0.83 20.94 -5.18
CA CYS A 56 -0.18 19.82 -5.83
C CYS A 56 1.22 20.22 -6.32
N ARG A 57 2.25 19.94 -5.51
CA ARG A 57 3.65 20.21 -5.83
C ARG A 57 4.16 19.25 -6.91
N LYS A 58 4.77 19.79 -7.96
CA LYS A 58 5.35 19.00 -9.08
C LYS A 58 6.81 18.60 -8.86
N TYR A 59 7.58 19.38 -8.12
CA TYR A 59 9.03 19.20 -7.98
C TYR A 59 9.47 19.40 -6.53
N GLY A 60 10.40 18.55 -6.07
CA GLY A 60 10.89 18.52 -4.70
C GLY A 60 9.91 17.87 -3.72
N GLY A 61 10.33 17.74 -2.46
CA GLY A 61 9.57 17.04 -1.42
C GLY A 61 9.71 15.51 -1.48
N HIS A 62 9.00 14.83 -0.58
CA HIS A 62 8.87 13.37 -0.59
C HIS A 62 7.62 13.01 -1.41
N GLU A 63 7.81 12.25 -2.49
CA GLU A 63 6.77 11.97 -3.49
C GLU A 63 5.46 11.47 -2.87
N ASP A 64 5.53 10.53 -1.94
CA ASP A 64 4.38 9.94 -1.27
C ASP A 64 3.60 10.94 -0.39
N ILE A 65 4.33 11.81 0.31
CA ILE A 65 3.74 12.91 1.11
C ILE A 65 3.08 13.96 0.21
N GLU A 66 3.73 14.35 -0.89
CA GLU A 66 3.21 15.36 -1.81
C GLU A 66 2.00 14.83 -2.61
N ILE A 67 2.04 13.56 -3.02
CA ILE A 67 0.90 12.89 -3.67
C ILE A 67 -0.28 12.84 -2.70
N ARG A 68 -0.04 12.44 -1.45
CA ARG A 68 -1.08 12.47 -0.42
C ARG A 68 -1.68 13.87 -0.24
N ALA A 69 -0.85 14.90 -0.17
CA ALA A 69 -1.31 16.27 0.00
C ALA A 69 -2.21 16.71 -1.16
N CYS A 70 -1.80 16.42 -2.39
CA CYS A 70 -2.57 16.71 -3.60
C CYS A 70 -3.90 15.94 -3.65
N LEU A 71 -3.86 14.62 -3.43
CA LEU A 71 -5.07 13.78 -3.42
C LEU A 71 -6.08 14.29 -2.39
N ARG A 72 -5.63 14.64 -1.18
CA ARG A 72 -6.50 15.16 -0.13
C ARG A 72 -7.10 16.53 -0.50
N SER A 73 -6.33 17.43 -1.11
CA SER A 73 -6.88 18.73 -1.57
C SER A 73 -7.92 18.56 -2.68
N GLU A 74 -7.86 17.45 -3.40
CA GLU A 74 -8.82 17.08 -4.45
C GLU A 74 -9.95 16.18 -3.94
N GLY A 75 -10.11 16.06 -2.62
CA GLY A 75 -11.20 15.30 -1.99
C GLY A 75 -11.09 13.79 -2.17
N VAL A 76 -9.89 13.28 -2.47
CA VAL A 76 -9.61 11.85 -2.48
C VAL A 76 -9.36 11.36 -1.06
N TYR A 77 -10.05 10.29 -0.66
CA TYR A 77 -9.88 9.66 0.66
C TYR A 77 -9.04 8.38 0.58
N MET A 78 -8.60 7.89 1.74
CA MET A 78 -7.86 6.64 1.87
C MET A 78 -8.80 5.52 2.25
N GLY A 79 -8.85 4.47 1.44
CA GLY A 79 -9.64 3.28 1.70
C GLY A 79 -8.93 2.31 2.64
N ASN A 80 -9.71 1.54 3.39
CA ASN A 80 -9.18 0.45 4.19
C ASN A 80 -8.78 -0.72 3.28
N THR A 81 -7.55 -1.19 3.43
CA THR A 81 -7.01 -2.32 2.66
C THR A 81 -6.89 -3.59 3.49
N ARG A 82 -7.21 -3.56 4.78
CA ARG A 82 -7.02 -4.71 5.66
C ARG A 82 -7.93 -5.88 5.30
N ASP A 83 -7.50 -7.07 5.66
CA ASP A 83 -8.32 -8.27 5.53
C ASP A 83 -9.38 -8.39 6.63
N GLU A 84 -10.15 -9.48 6.61
CA GLU A 84 -11.24 -9.75 7.56
C GLU A 84 -10.73 -9.95 9.00
N GLU A 85 -9.45 -10.32 9.15
CA GLU A 85 -8.76 -10.49 10.42
C GLU A 85 -8.01 -9.22 10.85
N ASN A 86 -8.24 -8.11 10.13
CA ASN A 86 -7.63 -6.80 10.36
C ASN A 86 -6.10 -6.82 10.21
N ARG A 87 -5.54 -7.63 9.32
CA ARG A 87 -4.12 -7.63 8.94
C ARG A 87 -3.88 -6.73 7.73
N GLU A 88 -2.67 -6.16 7.65
CA GLU A 88 -2.27 -5.33 6.51
C GLU A 88 -2.10 -6.18 5.23
N ARG A 89 -2.45 -5.63 4.06
CA ARG A 89 -2.15 -6.25 2.75
C ARG A 89 -0.96 -5.61 2.04
N PHE A 90 -0.67 -4.36 2.39
CA PHE A 90 0.45 -3.60 1.87
C PHE A 90 1.48 -3.50 2.97
N HIS A 91 2.67 -4.03 2.73
CA HIS A 91 3.70 -4.11 3.76
C HIS A 91 4.88 -3.20 3.45
N PRO A 92 5.27 -2.32 4.38
CA PRO A 92 6.40 -1.40 4.19
C PRO A 92 7.76 -2.04 4.49
N LEU A 93 7.77 -3.36 4.72
CA LEU A 93 8.93 -4.20 5.03
C LEU A 93 8.95 -5.41 4.07
N ASN A 94 10.09 -6.10 4.01
CA ASN A 94 10.19 -7.38 3.31
C ASN A 94 9.55 -8.50 4.14
N PHE A 95 9.38 -9.66 3.51
CA PHE A 95 8.78 -10.82 4.16
C PHE A 95 9.61 -11.27 5.37
N TYR A 96 10.93 -11.40 5.24
CA TYR A 96 11.82 -11.85 6.31
C TYR A 96 11.69 -11.02 7.59
N ASP A 97 11.65 -9.69 7.48
CA ASP A 97 11.56 -8.77 8.61
C ASP A 97 10.23 -8.92 9.36
N LEU A 98 9.12 -9.09 8.63
CA LEU A 98 7.81 -9.35 9.22
C LEU A 98 7.67 -10.76 9.79
N PHE A 99 8.50 -11.68 9.31
CA PHE A 99 8.37 -13.08 9.62
C PHE A 99 9.21 -13.51 10.83
N VAL A 100 10.48 -13.11 10.86
CA VAL A 100 11.48 -13.48 11.87
C VAL A 100 12.41 -12.34 12.27
N GLY A 101 12.34 -11.20 11.60
CA GLY A 101 13.28 -10.10 11.82
C GLY A 101 12.91 -9.14 12.95
N PRO A 102 13.88 -8.34 13.41
CA PRO A 102 13.60 -7.26 14.35
C PRO A 102 12.81 -6.16 13.62
N ILE A 103 11.55 -5.97 14.02
CA ILE A 103 10.70 -4.88 13.52
C ILE A 103 11.39 -3.54 13.81
N PRO A 104 11.70 -2.72 12.78
CA PRO A 104 12.33 -1.43 12.97
C PRO A 104 11.48 -0.48 13.81
N ASP A 105 12.12 0.35 14.63
CA ASP A 105 11.41 1.29 15.52
C ASP A 105 10.53 2.28 14.76
N TRP A 106 10.95 2.71 13.56
CA TRP A 106 10.13 3.58 12.73
C TRP A 106 8.81 2.90 12.34
N TYR A 107 8.80 1.58 12.13
CA TYR A 107 7.59 0.85 11.78
C TYR A 107 6.68 0.71 13.00
N LYS A 108 7.22 0.38 14.17
CA LYS A 108 6.45 0.39 15.44
C LYS A 108 5.80 1.74 15.73
N GLN A 109 6.50 2.84 15.43
CA GLN A 109 5.99 4.19 15.64
C GLN A 109 4.92 4.60 14.63
N ARG A 110 5.00 4.10 13.39
CA ARG A 110 4.15 4.52 12.26
C ARG A 110 3.09 3.51 11.86
N ALA A 111 3.13 2.28 12.35
CA ALA A 111 2.08 1.32 12.08
C ALA A 111 0.81 1.71 12.84
N ALA A 112 -0.32 1.63 12.16
CA ALA A 112 -1.62 1.80 12.79
C ALA A 112 -1.98 0.59 13.68
N LEU A 113 -1.44 -0.58 13.36
CA LEU A 113 -1.55 -1.83 14.10
C LEU A 113 -0.21 -2.19 14.73
N GLU A 114 -0.22 -2.91 15.86
CA GLU A 114 0.99 -3.45 16.42
C GLU A 114 1.62 -4.45 15.43
N PRO A 115 2.88 -4.27 15.00
CA PRO A 115 3.54 -5.21 14.12
C PRO A 115 3.63 -6.61 14.76
N VAL A 116 3.14 -7.62 14.05
CA VAL A 116 3.25 -9.01 14.47
C VAL A 116 4.41 -9.67 13.74
N THR A 117 5.38 -10.21 14.48
CA THR A 117 6.49 -10.99 13.91
C THR A 117 6.22 -12.48 14.02
N SER A 118 5.50 -13.04 13.05
CA SER A 118 5.21 -14.49 13.01
C SER A 118 4.60 -14.90 11.65
N TYR A 119 4.27 -16.19 11.49
CA TYR A 119 3.42 -16.67 10.38
C TYR A 119 2.07 -15.94 10.29
N GLU A 120 1.59 -15.38 11.40
CA GLU A 120 0.33 -14.63 11.45
C GLU A 120 0.48 -13.14 11.09
N CYS A 121 1.69 -12.68 10.72
CA CYS A 121 1.92 -11.27 10.36
C CYS A 121 1.02 -10.78 9.22
N CYS A 122 0.66 -11.71 8.35
CA CYS A 122 0.32 -11.43 6.98
C CYS A 122 -0.73 -12.45 6.53
N GLY A 123 -1.78 -12.00 5.85
CA GLY A 123 -2.82 -12.89 5.33
C GLY A 123 -2.43 -13.58 4.03
N ASP A 124 -3.24 -14.55 3.61
CA ASP A 124 -3.07 -15.23 2.31
C ASP A 124 -3.29 -14.29 1.12
N ASP A 125 -3.95 -13.16 1.38
CA ASP A 125 -4.40 -12.20 0.39
C ASP A 125 -3.59 -10.89 0.39
N VAL A 126 -2.32 -10.99 0.83
CA VAL A 126 -1.31 -9.94 0.75
C VAL A 126 -1.11 -9.46 -0.68
N ILE A 127 -0.91 -8.15 -0.82
CA ILE A 127 -0.77 -7.46 -2.11
C ILE A 127 0.69 -7.12 -2.41
N SER A 128 1.44 -6.61 -1.43
CA SER A 128 2.80 -6.13 -1.66
C SER A 128 3.68 -6.19 -0.41
N PHE A 129 4.98 -6.37 -0.65
CA PHE A 129 6.06 -6.19 0.30
C PHE A 129 7.08 -5.22 -0.27
N HIS A 130 7.70 -4.42 0.59
CA HIS A 130 8.80 -3.54 0.21
C HIS A 130 10.15 -4.24 0.39
N TYR A 131 11.22 -3.70 -0.21
CA TYR A 131 12.59 -4.24 -0.09
C TYR A 131 12.78 -5.70 -0.54
N VAL A 132 11.91 -6.24 -1.40
CA VAL A 132 12.04 -7.61 -1.91
C VAL A 132 13.10 -7.66 -3.03
N PRO A 133 14.24 -8.35 -2.83
CA PRO A 133 15.24 -8.53 -3.89
C PRO A 133 14.74 -9.51 -4.94
N TRP A 134 15.28 -9.42 -6.16
CA TRP A 134 14.81 -10.21 -7.32
C TRP A 134 14.75 -11.72 -7.08
N ASN A 135 15.75 -12.28 -6.40
CA ASN A 135 15.80 -13.70 -6.06
C ASN A 135 14.66 -14.13 -5.12
N GLU A 136 14.31 -13.28 -4.15
CA GLU A 136 13.18 -13.53 -3.25
C GLU A 136 11.85 -13.38 -4.00
N LEU A 137 11.73 -12.41 -4.91
CA LEU A 137 10.53 -12.24 -5.74
C LEU A 137 10.22 -13.51 -6.56
N TYR A 138 11.23 -14.15 -7.16
CA TYR A 138 11.04 -15.42 -7.89
C TYR A 138 10.66 -16.59 -6.98
N LEU A 139 11.23 -16.65 -5.78
CA LEU A 139 10.88 -17.66 -4.79
C LEU A 139 9.43 -17.50 -4.37
N ILE A 140 9.05 -16.29 -3.99
CA ILE A 140 7.70 -15.90 -3.59
C ILE A 140 6.69 -16.20 -4.71
N ASP A 141 6.98 -15.81 -5.95
CA ASP A 141 6.13 -16.11 -7.11
C ASP A 141 5.95 -17.62 -7.31
N SER A 142 7.03 -18.39 -7.19
CA SER A 142 6.99 -19.84 -7.31
C SER A 142 6.16 -20.49 -6.20
N MET A 143 6.33 -20.03 -4.96
CA MET A 143 5.55 -20.53 -3.82
C MET A 143 4.06 -20.23 -3.99
N TRP A 144 3.66 -19.00 -4.34
CA TRP A 144 2.24 -18.66 -4.47
C TRP A 144 1.58 -19.14 -5.75
N TYR A 145 2.27 -19.07 -6.89
CA TYR A 145 1.63 -19.27 -8.19
C TYR A 145 1.95 -20.62 -8.84
N ARG A 146 3.01 -21.32 -8.40
CA ARG A 146 3.41 -22.60 -9.00
C ARG A 146 3.20 -23.79 -8.07
N PHE A 147 3.56 -23.65 -6.80
CA PHE A 147 3.50 -24.76 -5.84
C PHE A 147 2.29 -24.70 -4.91
N GLY A 148 1.84 -23.51 -4.51
CA GLY A 148 0.74 -23.31 -3.56
C GLY A 148 -0.66 -23.46 -4.13
N ARG A 149 -0.82 -23.72 -5.43
CA ARG A 149 -2.10 -24.16 -5.99
C ARG A 149 -2.13 -25.68 -6.01
N GLU A 150 -2.79 -26.29 -5.03
CA GLU A 150 -3.37 -27.62 -5.25
C GLU A 150 -4.27 -27.53 -6.49
N ARG A 151 -4.08 -28.46 -7.43
CA ARG A 151 -4.89 -28.56 -8.65
C ARG A 151 -6.25 -29.18 -8.36
#